data_AF-A0A3N9WKN4-F1
#
_entry.id   AF-A0A3N9WKN4-F1
#
_cell.length_a   1.000
_cell.length_b   1.000
_cell.length_c   1.000
_cell.angle_alpha   90.00
_cell.angle_beta   90.00
_cell.angle_gamma   90.00
#
_symmetry.space_group_name_H-M   'P 1'
#
loop_
_entity.id
_entity.type
_entity.pdbx_description
1 polymer ?
#
loop_
_entity_poly.entity_id
_entity_poly.type
_entity_poly.pdbx_seq_one_letter_code
_entity_poly.pdbx_strand_id
1 'polypeptide(L)'
;MSDSTPRRTPAPGRARKRAIRDHAARAGVAYSEAARQLESVGLRPGETLSSYGRTIYPIGSDPHRQLLVERRERRSFEERVSDTRRAAVLPHGRAQHLVERFPPSRGRTGSGVGTLYHGEGREELLAMLYIVTVAESPGLLPEVGDLTWIAELGEDTALDTACADIDREARRLLDQEPLVLWSGIQKALDLAVHSADGQVRQEAIRQTALLSTMMTPRLGYAGEPYVPGLPVVGVRQTLDALLIVADDGHAPGTRVRLTPPHDGRWATIIGARWGSSGPPVGYLVWLDGATASLSARPDDLIVLADQETIPR
;
A
#
# COMPACT_ATOMS: atom_id res chain seq x y z
N MET A 1 -5.20 -19.94 -39.78
CA MET A 1 -3.85 -19.36 -39.74
C MET A 1 -3.96 -18.04 -38.98
N SER A 2 -3.71 -18.07 -37.67
CA SER A 2 -3.84 -16.92 -36.79
C SER A 2 -2.53 -16.14 -36.78
N ASP A 3 -2.56 -14.93 -37.33
CA ASP A 3 -1.48 -13.95 -37.21
C ASP A 3 -1.24 -13.65 -35.72
N SER A 4 -0.12 -14.18 -35.23
CA SER A 4 0.40 -13.86 -33.91
C SER A 4 1.12 -12.52 -34.00
N THR A 5 0.38 -11.41 -33.92
CA THR A 5 1.00 -10.10 -33.72
C THR A 5 1.82 -10.14 -32.43
N PRO A 6 3.15 -9.98 -32.47
CA PRO A 6 3.95 -9.93 -31.27
C PRO A 6 3.59 -8.65 -30.50
N ARG A 7 3.13 -8.81 -29.26
CA ARG A 7 2.87 -7.69 -28.34
C ARG A 7 4.14 -6.85 -28.20
N ARG A 8 4.07 -5.59 -28.64
CA ARG A 8 5.15 -4.60 -28.54
C ARG A 8 5.58 -4.43 -27.08
N THR A 9 6.85 -4.72 -26.80
CA THR A 9 7.56 -4.30 -25.58
C THR A 9 7.49 -2.76 -25.46
N PRO A 10 7.22 -2.19 -24.29
CA PRO A 10 7.28 -0.74 -24.10
C PRO A 10 8.68 -0.21 -24.39
N ALA A 11 8.79 0.85 -25.20
CA ALA A 11 10.08 1.46 -25.51
C ALA A 11 10.64 2.18 -24.26
N PRO A 12 11.90 1.92 -23.87
CA PRO A 12 12.58 2.66 -22.80
C PRO A 12 12.55 4.15 -23.14
N GLY A 13 11.87 4.95 -22.29
CA GLY A 13 11.76 6.39 -22.47
C GLY A 13 10.36 6.99 -22.33
N ARG A 14 9.28 6.19 -22.23
CA ARG A 14 7.93 6.74 -21.97
C ARG A 14 7.81 7.36 -20.58
N ALA A 15 8.25 6.66 -19.53
CA ALA A 15 8.25 7.16 -18.15
C ALA A 15 9.07 8.45 -18.04
N ARG A 16 10.28 8.46 -18.62
CA ARG A 16 11.12 9.66 -18.71
C ARG A 16 10.43 10.82 -19.43
N LYS A 17 9.80 10.58 -20.59
CA LYS A 17 9.06 11.63 -21.31
C LYS A 17 7.88 12.17 -20.48
N ARG A 18 7.19 11.30 -19.73
CA ARG A 18 6.10 11.71 -18.82
C ARG A 18 6.64 12.57 -17.68
N ALA A 19 7.69 12.11 -17.00
CA ALA A 19 8.36 12.87 -15.94
C ALA A 19 8.84 14.25 -16.43
N ILE A 20 9.42 14.34 -17.63
CA ILE A 20 9.83 15.63 -18.21
C ILE A 20 8.61 16.54 -18.48
N ARG A 21 7.50 16.00 -19.01
CA ARG A 21 6.29 16.80 -19.25
C ARG A 21 5.66 17.28 -17.93
N ASP A 22 5.56 16.41 -16.95
CA ASP A 22 4.96 16.72 -15.66
C ASP A 22 5.83 17.73 -14.89
N HIS A 23 7.16 17.63 -14.99
CA HIS A 23 8.10 18.61 -14.44
C HIS A 23 7.99 19.96 -15.14
N ALA A 24 7.93 19.96 -16.48
CA ALA A 24 7.74 21.18 -17.28
C ALA A 24 6.44 21.90 -16.89
N ALA A 25 5.34 21.16 -16.75
CA ALA A 25 4.04 21.70 -16.35
C ALA A 25 4.07 22.28 -14.92
N ARG A 26 4.68 21.56 -13.96
CA ARG A 26 4.77 22.02 -12.56
C ARG A 26 5.69 23.22 -12.37
N ALA A 27 6.85 23.22 -13.02
CA ALA A 27 7.84 24.28 -12.89
C ALA A 27 7.54 25.49 -13.82
N GLY A 28 6.57 25.37 -14.73
CA GLY A 28 6.26 26.41 -15.71
C GLY A 28 7.39 26.66 -16.71
N VAL A 29 8.20 25.63 -17.01
CA VAL A 29 9.38 25.73 -17.91
C VAL A 29 9.17 24.94 -19.19
N ALA A 30 9.99 25.23 -20.21
CA ALA A 30 9.95 24.48 -21.46
C ALA A 30 10.41 23.03 -21.26
N TYR A 31 9.87 22.10 -22.07
CA TYR A 31 10.22 20.67 -22.01
C TYR A 31 11.74 20.41 -22.06
N SER A 32 12.48 21.12 -22.90
CA SER A 32 13.93 20.96 -23.03
C SER A 32 14.71 21.49 -21.82
N GLU A 33 14.17 22.45 -21.09
CA GLU A 33 14.72 22.93 -19.83
C GLU A 33 14.44 21.95 -18.70
N ALA A 34 13.19 21.46 -18.61
CA ALA A 34 12.82 20.39 -17.71
C ALA A 34 13.66 19.12 -17.91
N ALA A 35 13.93 18.76 -19.17
CA ALA A 35 14.79 17.64 -19.52
C ALA A 35 16.22 17.83 -18.99
N ARG A 36 16.80 19.02 -19.15
CA ARG A 36 18.14 19.36 -18.64
C ARG A 36 18.19 19.38 -17.11
N GLN A 37 17.15 19.91 -16.47
CA GLN A 37 17.05 19.91 -15.01
C GLN A 37 17.00 18.48 -14.46
N LEU A 38 16.20 17.59 -15.06
CA LEU A 38 16.16 16.17 -14.67
C LEU A 38 17.49 15.43 -14.98
N GLU A 39 18.15 15.75 -16.10
CA GLU A 39 19.48 15.20 -16.42
C GLU A 39 20.55 15.65 -15.41
N SER A 40 20.45 16.87 -14.89
CA SER A 40 21.40 17.39 -13.89
C SER A 40 21.38 16.63 -12.55
N VAL A 41 20.30 15.87 -12.29
CA VAL A 41 20.18 15.00 -11.10
C VAL A 41 20.94 13.67 -11.26
N GLY A 42 21.52 13.40 -12.44
CA GLY A 42 22.36 12.23 -12.68
C GLY A 42 21.57 10.92 -12.77
N LEU A 43 20.35 10.96 -13.31
CA LEU A 43 19.53 9.76 -13.57
C LEU A 43 20.21 8.85 -14.59
N ARG A 44 20.31 7.55 -14.27
CA ARG A 44 20.76 6.52 -15.21
C ARG A 44 19.63 6.10 -16.14
N PRO A 45 19.91 5.43 -17.28
CA PRO A 45 18.86 4.91 -18.16
C PRO A 45 17.86 4.03 -17.41
N GLY A 46 16.57 4.38 -17.51
CA GLY A 46 15.48 3.66 -16.84
C GLY A 46 15.18 4.12 -15.41
N GLU A 47 16.04 4.94 -14.79
CA GLU A 47 15.77 5.54 -13.49
C GLU A 47 14.79 6.72 -13.60
N THR A 48 13.97 6.91 -12.57
CA THR A 48 13.01 8.01 -12.44
C THR A 48 13.10 8.63 -11.05
N LEU A 49 12.79 9.92 -10.91
CA LEU A 49 12.63 10.51 -9.58
C LEU A 49 11.36 9.98 -8.94
N SER A 50 11.38 9.71 -7.63
CA SER A 50 10.23 9.12 -6.93
C SER A 50 9.01 10.06 -6.83
N SER A 51 9.21 11.34 -7.15
CA SER A 51 8.15 12.34 -7.35
C SER A 51 7.36 12.14 -8.66
N TYR A 52 7.67 11.10 -9.44
CA TYR A 52 7.04 10.78 -10.72
C TYR A 52 6.80 9.27 -10.87
N GLY A 53 5.64 8.92 -11.42
CA GLY A 53 5.30 7.54 -11.74
C GLY A 53 4.82 6.76 -10.52
N ARG A 54 4.70 5.45 -10.70
CA ARG A 54 4.25 4.57 -9.61
C ARG A 54 4.78 3.15 -9.68
N THR A 55 4.90 2.55 -8.51
CA THR A 55 5.24 1.13 -8.33
C THR A 55 4.25 0.53 -7.32
N ILE A 56 3.38 -0.38 -7.76
CA ILE A 56 2.37 -1.04 -6.90
C ILE A 56 2.91 -2.40 -6.43
N TYR A 57 3.51 -3.16 -7.36
CA TYR A 57 4.16 -4.44 -7.09
C TYR A 57 5.61 -4.36 -7.56
N PRO A 58 6.56 -3.93 -6.70
CA PRO A 58 7.96 -3.79 -7.09
C PRO A 58 8.53 -5.13 -7.57
N ILE A 59 9.01 -5.15 -8.82
CA ILE A 59 9.51 -6.35 -9.49
C ILE A 59 10.92 -6.66 -8.97
N GLY A 60 11.22 -7.94 -8.71
CA GLY A 60 12.61 -8.43 -8.62
C GLY A 60 13.21 -8.71 -7.24
N SER A 61 12.46 -8.63 -6.15
CA SER A 61 12.98 -9.06 -4.83
C SER A 61 12.39 -10.37 -4.29
N ASP A 62 11.24 -10.80 -4.79
CA ASP A 62 10.54 -12.00 -4.30
C ASP A 62 9.76 -12.71 -5.43
N PRO A 63 10.36 -13.74 -6.07
CA PRO A 63 9.70 -14.49 -7.13
C PRO A 63 8.39 -15.16 -6.70
N HIS A 64 8.27 -15.54 -5.43
CA HIS A 64 7.05 -16.15 -4.91
C HIS A 64 5.92 -15.13 -4.85
N ARG A 65 6.19 -13.92 -4.32
CA ARG A 65 5.21 -12.83 -4.34
C ARG A 65 4.83 -12.44 -5.78
N GLN A 66 5.80 -12.38 -6.69
CA GLN A 66 5.54 -12.09 -8.09
C GLN A 66 4.58 -13.11 -8.72
N LEU A 67 4.78 -14.41 -8.44
CA LEU A 67 3.87 -15.46 -8.92
C LEU A 67 2.42 -15.26 -8.43
N LEU A 68 2.24 -14.85 -7.17
CA LEU A 68 0.92 -14.57 -6.60
C LEU A 68 0.24 -13.39 -7.29
N VAL A 69 1.00 -12.32 -7.56
CA VAL A 69 0.51 -11.14 -8.30
C VAL A 69 0.14 -11.53 -9.74
N GLU A 70 1.02 -12.24 -10.44
CA GLU A 70 0.76 -12.68 -11.82
C GLU A 70 -0.46 -13.62 -11.92
N ARG A 71 -0.65 -14.51 -10.94
CA ARG A 71 -1.84 -15.36 -10.87
C ARG A 71 -3.12 -14.51 -10.72
N ARG A 72 -3.07 -13.49 -9.88
CA ARG A 72 -4.19 -12.56 -9.67
C ARG A 72 -4.53 -11.78 -10.94
N GLU A 73 -3.53 -11.39 -11.72
CA GLU A 73 -3.73 -10.72 -13.02
C GLU A 73 -4.32 -11.64 -14.10
N ARG A 74 -4.24 -12.97 -13.93
CA ARG A 74 -4.77 -13.97 -14.86
C ARG A 74 -6.14 -14.52 -14.47
N ARG A 75 -6.77 -13.94 -13.43
CA ARG A 75 -8.12 -14.32 -12.99
C ARG A 75 -9.14 -14.17 -14.12
N SER A 76 -10.11 -15.06 -14.15
CA SER A 76 -11.27 -14.93 -15.01
C SER A 76 -12.12 -13.72 -14.60
N PHE A 77 -13.04 -13.29 -15.48
CA PHE A 77 -14.00 -12.25 -15.14
C PHE A 77 -14.87 -12.65 -13.94
N GLU A 78 -15.36 -13.89 -13.89
CA GLU A 78 -16.16 -14.41 -12.78
C GLU A 78 -15.39 -14.38 -11.45
N GLU A 79 -14.12 -14.76 -11.46
CA GLU A 79 -13.25 -14.68 -10.27
C GLU A 79 -13.05 -13.24 -9.81
N ARG A 80 -12.90 -12.30 -10.75
CA ARG A 80 -12.77 -10.86 -10.45
C ARG A 80 -14.06 -10.29 -9.85
N VAL A 81 -15.23 -10.60 -10.41
CA VAL A 81 -16.52 -10.16 -9.87
C VAL A 81 -16.77 -10.76 -8.48
N SER A 82 -16.49 -12.04 -8.30
CA SER A 82 -16.62 -12.70 -6.98
C SER A 82 -15.74 -12.03 -5.92
N ASP A 83 -14.49 -11.73 -6.27
CA ASP A 83 -13.54 -11.09 -5.36
C ASP A 83 -13.92 -9.64 -5.05
N THR A 84 -14.37 -8.86 -6.03
CA THR A 84 -14.80 -7.47 -5.82
C THR A 84 -16.13 -7.38 -5.05
N ARG A 85 -17.06 -8.31 -5.25
CA ARG A 85 -18.26 -8.45 -4.40
C ARG A 85 -17.90 -8.70 -2.94
N ARG A 86 -16.95 -9.60 -2.69
CA ARG A 86 -16.43 -9.82 -1.33
C ARG A 86 -15.78 -8.55 -0.79
N ALA A 87 -14.94 -7.89 -1.59
CA ALA A 87 -14.23 -6.68 -1.19
C ALA A 87 -15.14 -5.48 -0.91
N ALA A 88 -16.32 -5.42 -1.54
CA ALA A 88 -17.34 -4.40 -1.30
C ALA A 88 -18.05 -4.54 0.05
N VAL A 89 -17.94 -5.70 0.72
CA VAL A 89 -18.53 -5.92 2.05
C VAL A 89 -17.57 -5.44 3.13
N LEU A 90 -17.83 -4.26 3.66
CA LEU A 90 -17.12 -3.70 4.82
C LEU A 90 -17.65 -4.28 6.15
N PRO A 91 -16.81 -4.38 7.19
CA PRO A 91 -15.37 -4.10 7.20
C PRO A 91 -14.52 -5.30 6.74
N HIS A 92 -14.98 -6.52 6.98
CA HIS A 92 -14.17 -7.74 6.86
C HIS A 92 -13.83 -8.13 5.42
N GLY A 93 -14.78 -8.08 4.50
CA GLY A 93 -14.56 -8.50 3.11
C GLY A 93 -13.52 -7.63 2.40
N ARG A 94 -13.55 -6.31 2.66
CA ARG A 94 -12.48 -5.39 2.21
C ARG A 94 -11.14 -5.74 2.84
N ALA A 95 -11.09 -5.94 4.15
CA ALA A 95 -9.85 -6.27 4.86
C ALA A 95 -9.20 -7.56 4.31
N GLN A 96 -10.00 -8.62 4.13
CA GLN A 96 -9.57 -9.89 3.57
C GLN A 96 -8.99 -9.71 2.16
N HIS A 97 -9.74 -9.01 1.29
CA HIS A 97 -9.32 -8.73 -0.08
C HIS A 97 -7.94 -8.04 -0.13
N LEU A 98 -7.71 -7.05 0.73
CA LEU A 98 -6.44 -6.32 0.77
C LEU A 98 -5.27 -7.19 1.25
N VAL A 99 -5.48 -8.04 2.26
CA VAL A 99 -4.45 -8.97 2.74
C VAL A 99 -4.08 -10.00 1.67
N GLU A 100 -5.07 -10.51 0.93
CA GLU A 100 -4.86 -11.43 -0.19
C GLU A 100 -4.17 -10.76 -1.38
N ARG A 101 -4.51 -9.50 -1.67
CA ARG A 101 -3.90 -8.70 -2.75
C ARG A 101 -2.46 -8.30 -2.46
N PHE A 102 -2.13 -8.04 -1.20
CA PHE A 102 -0.79 -7.65 -0.75
C PHE A 102 -0.19 -8.72 0.19
N PRO A 103 0.22 -9.88 -0.35
CA PRO A 103 0.77 -10.97 0.44
C PRO A 103 2.16 -10.61 0.99
N PRO A 104 2.58 -11.22 2.11
CA PRO A 104 3.89 -10.99 2.69
C PRO A 104 5.01 -11.27 1.68
N SER A 105 6.02 -10.40 1.63
CA SER A 105 7.25 -10.66 0.87
C SER A 105 8.34 -11.18 1.79
N ARG A 106 9.14 -12.14 1.35
CA ARG A 106 10.20 -12.79 2.15
C ARG A 106 11.40 -11.89 2.51
N GLY A 107 11.39 -10.63 2.08
CA GLY A 107 12.53 -9.72 2.22
C GLY A 107 13.61 -9.99 1.18
N ARG A 108 14.64 -9.14 1.12
CA ARG A 108 15.74 -9.26 0.16
C ARG A 108 17.06 -9.50 0.88
N THR A 109 17.69 -10.63 0.60
CA THR A 109 19.03 -10.97 1.09
C THR A 109 20.02 -9.85 0.76
N GLY A 110 20.81 -9.43 1.75
CA GLY A 110 21.83 -8.39 1.61
C GLY A 110 21.34 -6.94 1.76
N SER A 111 20.02 -6.68 1.74
CA SER A 111 19.49 -5.32 1.98
C SER A 111 19.33 -4.98 3.47
N GLY A 112 19.27 -5.99 4.34
CA GLY A 112 18.89 -5.82 5.75
C GLY A 112 17.40 -5.61 5.97
N VAL A 113 16.60 -5.52 4.90
CA VAL A 113 15.14 -5.39 4.97
C VAL A 113 14.51 -6.76 5.20
N GLY A 114 13.83 -6.89 6.33
CA GLY A 114 13.05 -8.09 6.68
C GLY A 114 11.81 -8.29 5.81
N THR A 115 10.91 -9.14 6.28
CA THR A 115 9.63 -9.41 5.61
C THR A 115 8.82 -8.11 5.51
N LEU A 116 8.28 -7.79 4.33
CA LEU A 116 7.31 -6.69 4.16
C LEU A 116 5.91 -7.28 4.07
N TYR A 117 4.89 -6.46 4.35
CA TYR A 117 3.49 -6.87 4.34
C TYR A 117 3.27 -8.08 5.25
N HIS A 118 3.91 -8.11 6.43
CA HIS A 118 3.88 -9.25 7.35
C HIS A 118 3.13 -8.92 8.64
N GLY A 119 2.80 -9.95 9.41
CA GLY A 119 2.08 -9.83 10.68
C GLY A 119 0.89 -10.76 10.70
N GLU A 120 0.80 -11.57 11.76
CA GLU A 120 -0.42 -12.32 12.09
C GLU A 120 -1.48 -11.32 12.54
N GLY A 121 -2.73 -11.48 12.10
CA GLY A 121 -3.82 -10.57 12.49
C GLY A 121 -4.03 -9.35 11.59
N ARG A 122 -3.35 -9.25 10.42
CA ARG A 122 -3.44 -8.05 9.55
C ARG A 122 -4.85 -7.78 9.06
N GLU A 123 -5.58 -8.84 8.75
CA GLU A 123 -6.95 -8.78 8.27
C GLU A 123 -7.88 -8.25 9.38
N GLU A 124 -7.70 -8.77 10.59
CA GLU A 124 -8.44 -8.38 11.78
C GLU A 124 -8.18 -6.92 12.13
N LEU A 125 -6.91 -6.50 12.15
CA LEU A 125 -6.56 -5.10 12.40
C LEU A 125 -7.15 -4.18 11.32
N LEU A 126 -7.10 -4.53 10.04
CA LEU A 126 -7.76 -3.75 8.98
C LEU A 126 -9.26 -3.63 9.21
N ALA A 127 -9.93 -4.72 9.54
CA ALA A 127 -11.37 -4.71 9.82
C ALA A 127 -11.70 -3.82 11.03
N MET A 128 -10.90 -3.89 12.09
CA MET A 128 -11.04 -3.01 13.26
C MET A 128 -10.84 -1.53 12.91
N LEU A 129 -9.86 -1.20 12.08
CA LEU A 129 -9.65 0.19 11.62
C LEU A 129 -10.86 0.71 10.85
N TYR A 130 -11.46 -0.10 9.97
CA TYR A 130 -12.69 0.30 9.29
C TYR A 130 -13.85 0.52 10.26
N ILE A 131 -13.99 -0.31 11.30
CA ILE A 131 -15.00 -0.07 12.36
C ILE A 131 -14.74 1.28 13.06
N VAL A 132 -13.49 1.58 13.41
CA VAL A 132 -13.13 2.88 14.01
C VAL A 132 -13.46 4.03 13.06
N THR A 133 -13.07 3.94 11.79
CA THR A 133 -13.35 4.99 10.78
C THR A 133 -14.86 5.24 10.65
N VAL A 134 -15.67 4.17 10.60
CA VAL A 134 -17.14 4.31 10.53
C VAL A 134 -17.72 4.94 11.79
N ALA A 135 -17.20 4.59 12.97
CA ALA A 135 -17.66 5.15 14.23
C ALA A 135 -17.29 6.64 14.39
N GLU A 136 -16.09 7.04 13.95
CA GLU A 136 -15.59 8.41 14.08
C GLU A 136 -16.04 9.32 12.93
N SER A 137 -16.18 8.77 11.73
CA SER A 137 -16.45 9.50 10.49
C SER A 137 -17.42 8.74 9.57
N PRO A 138 -18.69 8.53 9.96
CA PRO A 138 -19.65 7.73 9.19
C PRO A 138 -19.92 8.29 7.79
N GLY A 139 -19.69 9.59 7.57
CA GLY A 139 -19.83 10.23 6.26
C GLY A 139 -18.78 9.83 5.22
N LEU A 140 -17.74 9.09 5.61
CA LEU A 140 -16.73 8.55 4.68
C LEU A 140 -17.13 7.17 4.11
N LEU A 141 -18.23 6.59 4.59
CA LEU A 141 -18.72 5.33 4.05
C LEU A 141 -19.29 5.54 2.64
N PRO A 142 -18.82 4.76 1.65
CA PRO A 142 -19.45 4.77 0.34
C PRO A 142 -20.87 4.20 0.43
N GLU A 143 -21.77 4.67 -0.44
CA GLU A 143 -23.13 4.14 -0.48
C GLU A 143 -23.14 2.66 -0.86
N VAL A 144 -23.94 1.85 -0.15
CA VAL A 144 -24.00 0.40 -0.38
C VAL A 144 -24.44 0.05 -1.80
N GLY A 145 -25.35 0.84 -2.37
CA GLY A 145 -25.82 0.68 -3.75
C GLY A 145 -24.69 0.88 -4.76
N ASP A 146 -23.86 1.90 -4.56
CA ASP A 146 -22.71 2.20 -5.41
C ASP A 146 -21.65 1.10 -5.31
N LEU A 147 -21.30 0.66 -4.10
CA LEU A 147 -20.34 -0.44 -3.92
C LEU A 147 -20.82 -1.74 -4.57
N THR A 148 -22.11 -2.03 -4.44
CA THR A 148 -22.72 -3.21 -5.07
C THR A 148 -22.61 -3.13 -6.59
N TRP A 149 -22.93 -1.98 -7.18
CA TRP A 149 -22.83 -1.77 -8.62
C TRP A 149 -21.37 -1.82 -9.12
N ILE A 150 -20.44 -1.17 -8.43
CA ILE A 150 -19.01 -1.17 -8.77
C ILE A 150 -18.44 -2.59 -8.70
N ALA A 151 -18.85 -3.39 -7.72
CA ALA A 151 -18.41 -4.77 -7.58
C ALA A 151 -18.79 -5.63 -8.81
N GLU A 152 -19.90 -5.34 -9.49
CA GLU A 152 -20.29 -6.07 -10.69
C GLU A 152 -19.35 -5.84 -11.89
N LEU A 153 -18.55 -4.77 -11.86
CA LEU A 153 -17.56 -4.49 -12.91
C LEU A 153 -16.36 -5.45 -12.82
N GLY A 154 -16.13 -6.07 -11.65
CA GLY A 154 -14.93 -6.87 -11.41
C GLY A 154 -13.64 -6.05 -11.44
N GLU A 155 -13.70 -4.74 -11.25
CA GLU A 155 -12.55 -3.83 -11.36
C GLU A 155 -12.03 -3.40 -9.98
N ASP A 156 -10.93 -4.01 -9.52
CA ASP A 156 -10.28 -3.68 -8.24
C ASP A 156 -10.02 -2.16 -8.12
N THR A 157 -9.54 -1.50 -9.19
CA THR A 157 -9.26 -0.06 -9.17
C THR A 157 -10.51 0.83 -9.01
N ALA A 158 -11.64 0.42 -9.59
CA ALA A 158 -12.90 1.17 -9.41
C ALA A 158 -13.37 1.08 -7.95
N LEU A 159 -13.26 -0.11 -7.36
CA LEU A 159 -13.58 -0.32 -5.95
C LEU A 159 -12.60 0.40 -5.01
N ASP A 160 -11.30 0.38 -5.32
CA ASP A 160 -10.28 1.14 -4.59
C ASP A 160 -10.60 2.64 -4.59
N THR A 161 -11.02 3.16 -5.74
CA THR A 161 -11.39 4.58 -5.87
C THR A 161 -12.60 4.92 -5.02
N ALA A 162 -13.64 4.07 -5.04
CA ALA A 162 -14.83 4.29 -4.22
C ALA A 162 -14.54 4.24 -2.71
N CYS A 163 -13.57 3.43 -2.29
CA CYS A 163 -13.19 3.31 -0.88
C CYS A 163 -11.98 4.19 -0.48
N ALA A 164 -11.49 5.07 -1.36
CA ALA A 164 -10.24 5.79 -1.13
C ALA A 164 -10.27 6.61 0.18
N ASP A 165 -11.39 7.26 0.49
CA ASP A 165 -11.51 8.10 1.69
C ASP A 165 -11.48 7.27 2.99
N ILE A 166 -12.22 6.15 3.03
CA ILE A 166 -12.21 5.26 4.20
C ILE A 166 -10.85 4.57 4.38
N ASP A 167 -10.16 4.21 3.29
CA ASP A 167 -8.81 3.64 3.34
C ASP A 167 -7.78 4.66 3.83
N ARG A 168 -7.91 5.91 3.39
CA ARG A 168 -7.01 6.97 3.77
C ARG A 168 -7.16 7.33 5.24
N GLU A 169 -8.39 7.35 5.73
CA GLU A 169 -8.65 7.57 7.15
C GLU A 169 -8.16 6.38 8.01
N ALA A 170 -8.41 5.14 7.59
CA ALA A 170 -7.86 3.95 8.23
C ALA A 170 -6.31 3.99 8.27
N ARG A 171 -5.68 4.47 7.19
CA ARG A 171 -4.23 4.67 7.14
C ARG A 171 -3.77 5.74 8.13
N ARG A 172 -4.50 6.85 8.27
CA ARG A 172 -4.19 7.94 9.22
C ARG A 172 -4.23 7.48 10.67
N LEU A 173 -5.20 6.62 11.04
CA LEU A 173 -5.30 6.04 12.38
C LEU A 173 -4.02 5.32 12.80
N LEU A 174 -3.31 4.68 11.86
CA LEU A 174 -2.08 3.97 12.14
C LEU A 174 -0.88 4.87 12.46
N ASP A 175 -0.96 6.18 12.23
CA ASP A 175 0.10 7.13 12.62
C ASP A 175 -0.01 7.57 14.08
N GLN A 176 -1.07 7.16 14.79
CA GLN A 176 -1.24 7.43 16.21
C GLN A 176 -0.30 6.59 17.08
N GLU A 177 -0.03 7.06 18.29
CA GLU A 177 0.67 6.30 19.32
C GLU A 177 -0.07 4.98 19.62
N PRO A 178 0.63 3.85 19.83
CA PRO A 178 0.00 2.53 19.94
C PRO A 178 -1.10 2.42 21.00
N LEU A 179 -0.93 3.08 22.16
CA LEU A 179 -1.94 3.08 23.21
C LEU A 179 -3.20 3.87 22.83
N VAL A 180 -3.04 4.94 22.06
CA VAL A 180 -4.17 5.75 21.57
C VAL A 180 -4.95 4.96 20.53
N LEU A 181 -4.24 4.35 19.58
CA LEU A 181 -4.83 3.49 18.56
C LEU A 181 -5.63 2.34 19.20
N TRP A 182 -5.03 1.62 20.16
CA TRP A 182 -5.70 0.53 20.85
C TRP A 182 -6.95 1.01 21.59
N SER A 183 -6.86 2.12 22.35
CA SER A 183 -8.00 2.67 23.07
C SER A 183 -9.13 3.09 22.12
N GLY A 184 -8.79 3.66 20.96
CA GLY A 184 -9.75 3.99 19.90
C GLY A 184 -10.46 2.76 19.34
N ILE A 185 -9.71 1.69 19.04
CA ILE A 185 -10.26 0.42 18.58
C ILE A 185 -11.21 -0.16 19.63
N GLN A 186 -10.79 -0.26 20.89
CA GLN A 186 -11.61 -0.80 21.97
C GLN A 186 -12.93 -0.04 22.11
N LYS A 187 -12.86 1.30 22.15
CA LYS A 187 -14.03 2.17 22.25
C LYS A 187 -15.00 1.99 21.07
N ALA A 188 -14.48 1.91 19.85
CA ALA A 188 -15.31 1.73 18.66
C ALA A 188 -16.00 0.37 18.65
N LEU A 189 -15.31 -0.69 19.06
CA LEU A 189 -15.87 -2.04 19.19
C LEU A 189 -16.95 -2.07 20.27
N ASP A 190 -16.70 -1.51 21.46
CA ASP A 190 -17.66 -1.45 22.57
C ASP A 190 -18.95 -0.70 22.19
N LEU A 191 -18.85 0.31 21.32
CA LEU A 191 -20.03 0.97 20.75
C LEU A 191 -20.73 0.07 19.72
N ALA A 192 -19.97 -0.53 18.79
CA ALA A 192 -20.51 -1.30 17.68
C ALA A 192 -21.21 -2.60 18.11
N VAL A 193 -20.82 -3.22 19.23
CA VAL A 193 -21.55 -4.38 19.79
C VAL A 193 -22.97 -4.04 20.24
N HIS A 194 -23.29 -2.76 20.42
CA HIS A 194 -24.64 -2.26 20.72
C HIS A 194 -25.36 -1.72 19.49
N SER A 195 -24.81 -1.89 18.28
CA SER A 195 -25.42 -1.42 17.04
C SER A 195 -26.80 -2.06 16.80
N ALA A 196 -27.72 -1.27 16.26
CA ALA A 196 -29.02 -1.75 15.77
C ALA A 196 -28.85 -2.64 14.54
N ASP A 197 -27.81 -2.40 13.74
CA ASP A 197 -27.45 -3.25 12.60
C ASP A 197 -26.86 -4.57 13.13
N GLY A 198 -27.56 -5.67 12.84
CA GLY A 198 -27.16 -7.00 13.27
C GLY A 198 -25.84 -7.48 12.67
N GLN A 199 -25.49 -7.08 11.45
CA GLN A 199 -24.23 -7.45 10.80
C GLN A 199 -23.06 -6.71 11.45
N VAL A 200 -23.19 -5.39 11.64
CA VAL A 200 -22.18 -4.58 12.35
C VAL A 200 -21.96 -5.10 13.76
N ARG A 201 -23.05 -5.43 14.48
CA ARG A 201 -22.97 -6.00 15.83
C ARG A 201 -22.24 -7.34 15.86
N GLN A 202 -22.58 -8.27 14.97
CA GLN A 202 -21.93 -9.58 14.91
C GLN A 202 -20.44 -9.45 14.60
N GLU A 203 -20.08 -8.58 13.67
CA GLU A 203 -18.69 -8.34 13.32
C GLU A 203 -17.91 -7.68 14.47
N ALA A 204 -18.50 -6.72 15.18
CA ALA A 204 -17.90 -6.12 16.36
C ALA A 204 -17.65 -7.14 17.48
N ILE A 205 -18.58 -8.06 17.71
CA ILE A 205 -18.42 -9.16 18.69
C ILE A 205 -17.23 -10.05 18.28
N ARG A 206 -17.16 -10.43 16.99
CA ARG A 206 -16.06 -11.24 16.45
C ARG A 206 -14.72 -10.52 16.63
N GLN A 207 -14.64 -9.25 16.24
CA GLN A 207 -13.41 -8.45 16.36
C GLN A 207 -13.00 -8.22 17.82
N THR A 208 -13.94 -8.06 18.75
CA THR A 208 -13.63 -7.96 20.19
C THR A 208 -12.94 -9.22 20.71
N ALA A 209 -13.42 -10.40 20.31
CA ALA A 209 -12.79 -11.67 20.68
C ALA A 209 -11.39 -11.83 20.04
N LEU A 210 -11.24 -11.42 18.78
CA LEU A 210 -9.96 -11.47 18.07
C LEU A 210 -8.94 -10.49 18.66
N LEU A 211 -9.35 -9.27 19.02
CA LEU A 211 -8.50 -8.29 19.71
C LEU A 211 -8.00 -8.85 21.03
N SER A 212 -8.89 -9.45 21.83
CA SER A 212 -8.53 -10.08 23.09
C SER A 212 -7.49 -11.20 22.88
N THR A 213 -7.67 -12.00 21.84
CA THR A 213 -6.73 -13.08 21.46
C THR A 213 -5.37 -12.53 21.03
N MET A 214 -5.33 -11.46 20.21
CA MET A 214 -4.08 -10.83 19.77
C MET A 214 -3.31 -10.18 20.93
N MET A 215 -4.03 -9.68 21.94
CA MET A 215 -3.44 -9.05 23.12
C MET A 215 -3.12 -10.03 24.25
N THR A 216 -3.41 -11.32 24.07
CA THR A 216 -3.11 -12.35 25.09
C THR A 216 -1.60 -12.60 25.15
N PRO A 217 -0.96 -12.52 26.33
CA PRO A 217 0.46 -12.84 26.49
C PRO A 217 0.77 -14.26 26.02
N ARG A 218 1.82 -14.40 25.21
CA ARG A 218 2.37 -15.66 24.71
C ARG A 218 3.72 -15.90 25.39
N LEU A 219 4.16 -17.16 25.45
CA LEU A 219 5.50 -17.49 25.94
C LEU A 219 6.50 -17.38 24.79
N GLY A 220 7.56 -16.63 25.03
CA GLY A 220 8.71 -16.49 24.14
C GLY A 220 9.63 -17.70 24.19
N TYR A 221 10.72 -17.64 23.42
CA TYR A 221 11.64 -18.76 23.25
C TYR A 221 12.31 -19.18 24.57
N ALA A 222 12.56 -18.24 25.49
CA ALA A 222 13.11 -18.51 26.80
C ALA A 222 12.03 -18.62 27.91
N GLY A 223 10.75 -18.76 27.52
CA GLY A 223 9.63 -18.88 28.46
C GLY A 223 9.15 -17.56 29.05
N GLU A 224 9.65 -16.43 28.57
CA GLU A 224 9.23 -15.09 28.99
C GLU A 224 7.85 -14.73 28.40
N PRO A 225 6.93 -14.16 29.18
CA PRO A 225 5.67 -13.68 28.63
C PRO A 225 5.92 -12.43 27.76
N TYR A 226 5.40 -12.44 26.54
CA TYR A 226 5.38 -11.28 25.65
C TYR A 226 4.04 -11.16 24.95
N VAL A 227 3.62 -9.94 24.60
CA VAL A 227 2.46 -9.71 23.74
C VAL A 227 3.01 -9.37 22.34
N PRO A 228 2.67 -10.14 21.29
CA PRO A 228 3.15 -9.86 19.92
C PRO A 228 2.82 -8.45 19.45
N GLY A 229 1.73 -7.89 19.98
CA GLY A 229 1.20 -6.58 19.61
C GLY A 229 0.39 -6.64 18.31
N LEU A 230 -0.20 -5.50 17.96
CA LEU A 230 -0.96 -5.36 16.72
C LEU A 230 -0.01 -5.34 15.51
N PRO A 231 -0.38 -5.93 14.35
CA PRO A 231 0.45 -5.98 13.15
C PRO A 231 0.47 -4.65 12.36
N VAL A 232 0.70 -3.55 13.07
CA VAL A 232 0.60 -2.16 12.57
C VAL A 232 1.48 -1.94 11.34
N VAL A 233 2.72 -2.43 11.36
CA VAL A 233 3.66 -2.22 10.25
C VAL A 233 3.16 -2.87 8.95
N GLY A 234 2.68 -4.11 9.03
CA GLY A 234 2.19 -4.83 7.86
C GLY A 234 0.89 -4.24 7.30
N VAL A 235 -0.02 -3.84 8.18
CA VAL A 235 -1.25 -3.15 7.76
C VAL A 235 -0.96 -1.80 7.14
N ARG A 236 -0.03 -1.03 7.73
CA ARG A 236 0.44 0.24 7.19
C ARG A 236 0.99 0.07 5.77
N GLN A 237 1.82 -0.96 5.57
CA GLN A 237 2.39 -1.25 4.25
C GLN A 237 1.33 -1.67 3.23
N THR A 238 0.32 -2.44 3.64
CA THR A 238 -0.83 -2.79 2.79
C THR A 238 -1.60 -1.54 2.34
N LEU A 239 -1.92 -0.63 3.27
CA LEU A 239 -2.64 0.61 2.93
C LEU A 239 -1.77 1.60 2.14
N ASP A 240 -0.46 1.68 2.43
CA ASP A 240 0.47 2.48 1.62
C ASP A 240 0.46 2.00 0.16
N ALA A 241 0.56 0.69 -0.09
CA ALA A 241 0.55 0.14 -1.44
C ALA A 241 -0.80 0.31 -2.14
N LEU A 242 -1.91 0.24 -1.39
CA LEU A 242 -3.27 0.48 -1.90
C LEU A 242 -3.45 1.92 -2.36
N LEU A 243 -3.15 2.91 -1.51
CA LEU A 243 -3.37 4.33 -1.81
C LEU A 243 -2.52 4.80 -2.99
N ILE A 244 -1.32 4.23 -3.17
CA ILE A 244 -0.45 4.50 -4.32
C ILE A 244 -1.07 4.08 -5.67
N VAL A 245 -2.04 3.16 -5.67
CA VAL A 245 -2.80 2.80 -6.88
C VAL A 245 -3.56 4.02 -7.41
N ALA A 246 -4.10 4.86 -6.53
CA ALA A 246 -4.91 6.03 -6.87
C ALA A 246 -4.09 7.32 -6.94
N ASP A 247 -3.18 7.54 -5.98
CA ASP A 247 -2.50 8.82 -5.75
C ASP A 247 -1.09 8.92 -6.36
N ASP A 248 -0.66 7.93 -7.15
CA ASP A 248 0.72 7.76 -7.62
C ASP A 248 1.77 7.61 -6.48
N GLY A 249 3.03 7.37 -6.85
CA GLY A 249 4.14 7.15 -5.90
C GLY A 249 4.58 5.68 -5.78
N HIS A 250 5.41 5.38 -4.79
CA HIS A 250 6.15 4.12 -4.76
C HIS A 250 5.91 3.24 -3.53
N ALA A 251 5.34 2.05 -3.74
CA ALA A 251 4.92 1.15 -2.68
C ALA A 251 6.10 0.56 -1.89
N PRO A 252 5.86 0.09 -0.65
CA PRO A 252 6.86 -0.63 0.11
C PRO A 252 7.46 -1.82 -0.67
N GLY A 253 8.78 -1.92 -0.70
CA GLY A 253 9.56 -2.86 -1.50
C GLY A 253 10.29 -2.21 -2.68
N THR A 254 9.91 -0.99 -3.08
CA THR A 254 10.57 -0.30 -4.19
C THR A 254 12.01 0.05 -3.85
N ARG A 255 12.92 -0.31 -4.75
CA ARG A 255 14.32 0.02 -4.66
C ARG A 255 14.58 1.42 -5.16
N VAL A 256 15.30 2.17 -4.35
CA VAL A 256 15.67 3.54 -4.64
C VAL A 256 17.15 3.73 -4.36
N ARG A 257 17.66 4.84 -4.88
CA ARG A 257 18.96 5.38 -4.53
C ARG A 257 18.77 6.82 -4.08
N LEU A 258 19.47 7.22 -3.02
CA LEU A 258 19.37 8.59 -2.53
C LEU A 258 20.18 9.54 -3.43
N THR A 259 19.65 10.75 -3.63
CA THR A 259 20.40 11.84 -4.26
C THR A 259 21.44 12.41 -3.27
N PRO A 260 22.44 13.20 -3.76
CA PRO A 260 23.36 13.90 -2.87
C PRO A 260 22.61 14.75 -1.83
N PRO A 261 23.07 14.80 -0.57
CA PRO A 261 24.40 14.43 -0.10
C PRO A 261 24.56 12.96 0.34
N HIS A 262 23.55 12.10 0.23
CA HIS A 262 23.61 10.72 0.73
C HIS A 262 24.34 9.73 -0.20
N ASP A 263 25.23 10.26 -1.04
CA ASP A 263 26.23 9.54 -1.84
C ASP A 263 25.71 8.35 -2.68
N GLY A 264 24.49 8.47 -3.22
CA GLY A 264 23.98 7.42 -4.10
C GLY A 264 23.84 6.05 -3.42
N ARG A 265 23.63 6.03 -2.10
CA ARG A 265 23.37 4.77 -1.38
C ARG A 265 22.05 4.16 -1.81
N TRP A 266 22.06 2.84 -1.96
CA TRP A 266 20.86 2.08 -2.29
C TRP A 266 20.01 1.86 -1.05
N ALA A 267 18.70 1.84 -1.25
CA ALA A 267 17.71 1.67 -0.20
C ALA A 267 16.45 0.97 -0.71
N THR A 268 15.61 0.53 0.21
CA THR A 268 14.24 0.07 -0.05
C THR A 268 13.25 1.01 0.64
N ILE A 269 12.20 1.43 -0.05
CA ILE A 269 11.04 2.05 0.59
C ILE A 269 10.34 1.01 1.46
N ILE A 270 10.16 1.28 2.74
CA ILE A 270 9.49 0.37 3.70
C ILE A 270 8.16 0.93 4.23
N GLY A 271 7.84 2.18 3.86
CA GLY A 271 6.58 2.86 4.20
C GLY A 271 6.50 4.23 3.55
N ALA A 272 5.29 4.78 3.47
CA ALA A 272 5.00 6.11 2.95
C ALA A 272 4.50 7.04 4.06
N ARG A 273 4.78 8.33 3.91
CA ARG A 273 4.22 9.41 4.71
C ARG A 273 3.23 10.17 3.86
N TRP A 274 2.02 10.33 4.38
CA TRP A 274 0.91 10.92 3.65
C TRP A 274 0.60 12.32 4.18
N GLY A 275 0.28 13.24 3.27
CA GLY A 275 -0.38 14.49 3.61
C GLY A 275 -1.90 14.29 3.76
N SER A 276 -2.66 15.38 3.88
CA SER A 276 -4.13 15.31 3.94
C SER A 276 -4.76 14.68 2.70
N SER A 277 -4.17 14.88 1.52
CA SER A 277 -4.67 14.37 0.24
C SER A 277 -3.52 14.15 -0.76
N GLY A 278 -3.76 13.37 -1.82
CA GLY A 278 -2.83 13.18 -2.92
C GLY A 278 -1.63 12.28 -2.60
N PRO A 279 -0.55 12.36 -3.40
CA PRO A 279 0.61 11.46 -3.31
C PRO A 279 1.32 11.51 -1.95
N PRO A 280 2.18 10.51 -1.66
CA PRO A 280 3.06 10.57 -0.50
C PRO A 280 3.91 11.85 -0.47
N VAL A 281 3.97 12.49 0.71
CA VAL A 281 4.82 13.68 0.96
C VAL A 281 6.24 13.29 1.42
N GLY A 282 6.47 11.99 1.62
CA GLY A 282 7.76 11.44 2.00
C GLY A 282 7.72 9.92 2.13
N TYR A 283 8.90 9.34 2.31
CA TYR A 283 9.05 7.90 2.46
C TYR A 283 9.90 7.58 3.70
N LEU A 284 9.64 6.41 4.27
CA LEU A 284 10.57 5.72 5.15
C LEU A 284 11.37 4.76 4.29
N VAL A 285 12.69 4.92 4.29
CA VAL A 285 13.61 4.10 3.50
C VAL A 285 14.59 3.37 4.41
N TRP A 286 14.89 2.11 4.07
CA TRP A 286 15.93 1.33 4.72
C TRP A 286 17.15 1.28 3.82
N LEU A 287 18.26 1.89 4.25
CA LEU A 287 19.52 1.88 3.51
C LEU A 287 20.14 0.48 3.57
N ASP A 288 20.74 0.04 2.46
CA ASP A 288 21.45 -1.24 2.45
C ASP A 288 22.58 -1.25 3.48
N GLY A 289 22.60 -2.29 4.31
CA GLY A 289 23.58 -2.47 5.39
C GLY A 289 23.37 -1.56 6.61
N ALA A 290 22.32 -0.74 6.65
CA ALA A 290 22.02 0.06 7.84
C ALA A 290 21.25 -0.75 8.90
N THR A 291 21.29 -0.24 10.14
CA THR A 291 20.57 -0.78 11.29
C THR A 291 19.24 -0.06 11.59
N ALA A 292 18.97 1.04 10.88
CA ALA A 292 17.78 1.86 11.08
C ALA A 292 17.29 2.45 9.75
N SER A 293 15.99 2.78 9.74
CA SER A 293 15.36 3.50 8.63
C SER A 293 15.62 5.01 8.69
N LEU A 294 15.53 5.66 7.53
CA LEU A 294 15.66 7.10 7.33
C LEU A 294 14.35 7.65 6.72
N SER A 295 13.97 8.88 7.06
CA SER A 295 12.92 9.59 6.31
C SER A 295 13.54 10.39 5.16
N ALA A 296 12.99 10.25 3.96
CA ALA A 296 13.43 10.97 2.77
C ALA A 296 12.24 11.64 2.07
N ARG A 297 12.47 12.79 1.42
CA ARG A 297 11.46 13.42 0.56
C ARG A 297 11.42 12.70 -0.79
N PRO A 298 10.31 12.80 -1.56
CA PRO A 298 10.25 12.17 -2.87
C PRO A 298 11.36 12.66 -3.83
N ASP A 299 11.72 13.95 -3.75
CA ASP A 299 12.77 14.55 -4.58
C ASP A 299 14.18 14.08 -4.21
N ASP A 300 14.35 13.47 -3.03
CA ASP A 300 15.63 12.94 -2.55
C ASP A 300 15.87 11.50 -3.02
N LEU A 301 14.93 10.90 -3.74
CA LEU A 301 14.93 9.50 -4.11
C LEU A 301 14.84 9.31 -5.62
N ILE A 302 15.73 8.47 -6.12
CA ILE A 302 15.73 7.97 -7.50
C ILE A 302 15.26 6.53 -7.47
N VAL A 303 14.16 6.22 -8.13
CA VAL A 303 13.64 4.88 -8.34
C VAL A 303 14.50 4.17 -9.36
N LEU A 304 14.96 2.96 -9.00
CA LEU A 304 15.80 2.17 -9.91
C LEU A 304 14.96 1.63 -11.07
N ALA A 305 15.63 1.43 -12.21
CA ALA A 305 15.02 0.93 -13.43
C ALA A 305 14.28 -0.41 -13.27
N ASP A 306 13.35 -0.68 -14.18
CA ASP A 306 12.61 -1.94 -14.34
C ASP A 306 11.72 -2.37 -13.17
N GLN A 307 11.35 -1.43 -12.30
CA GLN A 307 10.45 -1.68 -11.17
C GLN A 307 9.03 -1.11 -11.37
N GLU A 308 8.86 -0.20 -12.33
CA GLU A 308 7.59 0.48 -12.57
C GLU A 308 6.51 -0.51 -13.01
N THR A 309 5.33 -0.36 -12.42
CA THR A 309 4.18 -1.16 -12.82
C THR A 309 3.70 -0.66 -14.17
N ILE A 310 3.81 -1.49 -15.20
CA ILE A 310 3.33 -1.17 -16.55
C ILE A 310 1.80 -1.11 -16.48
N PRO A 311 1.15 0.05 -16.73
CA PRO A 311 -0.30 0.10 -16.84
C PRO A 311 -0.71 -0.73 -18.06
N ARG A 312 -1.68 -1.63 -17.89
CA ARG A 312 -2.41 -2.21 -19.03
C ARG A 312 -3.56 -1.31 -19.40
#